data_AF-A0A519IMN0-F1
#
_entry.id   AF-A0A519IMN0-F1
#
_cell.length_a   1.000
_cell.length_b   1.000
_cell.length_c   1.000
_cell.angle_alpha   90.00
_cell.angle_beta   90.00
_cell.angle_gamma   90.00
#
_symmetry.space_group_name_H-M   'P 1'
#
loop_
_entity.id
_entity.type
_entity.pdbx_description
1 polymer ?
#
loop_
_entity_poly.entity_id
_entity_poly.type
_entity_poly.pdbx_seq_one_letter_code
_entity_poly.pdbx_strand_id
1 'polypeptide(L)'
;MKERLADEFTRLDFMEAAERGTFSVFFRKALEALVKLDKSFDRKSVRYEGEGRFLAGRDIFASQPACVGFVTAIAIKVFGRPGTTRGDEEQNKSMSQVMLVIEKFCSEIDKIPDAQFIDFLSLEILNDSLPKSRGTSSIGNSEREYFLKAFQTLFDDGSHIDNLEPCWRAY
;
A
#
# COMPACT_ATOMS: atom_id res chain seq x y z
N MET A 1 5.75 29.98 4.99
CA MET A 1 4.50 30.68 4.62
C MET A 1 3.77 29.97 3.46
N LYS A 2 4.48 29.56 2.39
CA LYS A 2 3.89 28.74 1.30
C LYS A 2 3.38 27.35 1.72
N GLU A 3 4.14 26.59 2.52
CA GLU A 3 3.71 25.26 2.99
C GLU A 3 2.44 25.32 3.85
N ARG A 4 2.36 26.25 4.80
CA ARG A 4 1.16 26.46 5.63
C ARG A 4 -0.09 26.76 4.80
N LEU A 5 0.06 27.54 3.74
CA LEU A 5 -1.05 27.86 2.83
C LEU A 5 -1.47 26.60 2.05
N ALA A 6 -0.50 25.83 1.54
CA ALA A 6 -0.75 24.58 0.83
C ALA A 6 -1.43 23.53 1.74
N ASP A 7 -1.04 23.45 3.01
CA ASP A 7 -1.69 22.59 4.01
C ASP A 7 -3.14 23.01 4.27
N GLU A 8 -3.42 24.32 4.34
CA GLU A 8 -4.80 24.82 4.50
C GLU A 8 -5.67 24.53 3.28
N PHE A 9 -5.15 24.72 2.06
CA PHE A 9 -5.86 24.33 0.83
C PHE A 9 -6.11 22.82 0.78
N THR A 10 -5.11 22.00 1.11
CA THR A 10 -5.24 20.55 1.18
C THR A 10 -6.30 20.12 2.20
N ARG A 11 -6.37 20.84 3.32
CA ARG A 11 -7.35 20.56 4.38
C ARG A 11 -8.77 20.95 3.96
N LEU A 12 -8.94 22.08 3.27
CA LEU A 12 -10.22 22.50 2.70
C LEU A 12 -10.70 21.53 1.62
N ASP A 13 -9.82 21.14 0.69
CA ASP A 13 -10.11 20.14 -0.35
C ASP A 13 -10.50 18.79 0.27
N PHE A 14 -9.81 18.39 1.35
CA PHE A 14 -10.16 17.18 2.10
C PHE A 14 -11.52 17.28 2.77
N MET A 15 -11.87 18.44 3.36
CA MET A 15 -13.18 18.66 3.96
C MET A 15 -14.30 18.61 2.92
N GLU A 16 -14.13 19.29 1.79
CA GLU A 16 -15.10 19.25 0.68
C GLU A 16 -15.24 17.85 0.07
N ALA A 17 -14.15 17.08 -0.02
CA ALA A 17 -14.20 15.70 -0.47
C ALA A 17 -14.90 14.79 0.56
N ALA A 18 -14.62 14.96 1.86
CA ALA A 18 -15.21 14.18 2.95
C ALA A 18 -16.71 14.45 3.13
N GLU A 19 -17.17 15.66 2.81
CA GLU A 19 -18.59 16.03 2.79
C GLU A 19 -19.37 15.34 1.67
N ARG A 20 -18.69 14.79 0.65
CA ARG A 20 -19.31 13.90 -0.34
C ARG A 20 -19.46 12.52 0.29
N GLY A 21 -20.70 12.06 0.48
CA GLY A 21 -21.00 10.76 1.11
C GLY A 21 -20.26 9.56 0.50
N THR A 22 -19.81 9.65 -0.76
CA THR A 22 -19.01 8.65 -1.47
C THR A 22 -17.56 8.51 -0.97
N PHE A 23 -16.94 9.58 -0.42
CA PHE A 23 -15.57 9.51 0.09
C PHE A 23 -15.45 8.52 1.26
N SER A 24 -16.41 8.54 2.19
CA SER A 24 -16.47 7.59 3.31
C SER A 24 -16.53 6.13 2.84
N VAL A 25 -17.23 5.87 1.73
CA VAL A 25 -17.34 4.55 1.11
C VAL A 25 -16.00 4.13 0.52
N PHE A 26 -15.30 5.02 -0.18
CA PHE A 26 -13.98 4.71 -0.73
C PHE A 26 -12.94 4.50 0.37
N PHE A 27 -12.94 5.32 1.41
CA PHE A 27 -12.05 5.16 2.55
C PHE A 27 -12.28 3.84 3.28
N ARG A 28 -13.54 3.48 3.55
CA ARG A 28 -13.89 2.17 4.11
C ARG A 28 -13.36 1.02 3.24
N LYS A 29 -13.56 1.09 1.93
CA LYS A 29 -13.05 0.05 1.00
C LYS A 29 -11.53 -0.04 0.98
N ALA A 30 -10.82 1.08 1.08
CA ALA A 30 -9.37 1.09 1.19
C ALA A 30 -8.89 0.40 2.49
N LEU A 31 -9.58 0.62 3.61
CA LEU A 31 -9.30 -0.09 4.87
C LEU A 31 -9.65 -1.58 4.78
N GLU A 32 -10.76 -1.94 4.14
CA GLU A 32 -11.13 -3.33 3.89
C GLU A 32 -10.06 -4.06 3.07
N ALA A 33 -9.54 -3.41 2.03
CA ALA A 33 -8.43 -3.93 1.23
C ALA A 33 -7.16 -4.13 2.06
N LEU A 34 -6.80 -3.15 2.90
CA LEU A 34 -5.64 -3.22 3.78
C LEU A 34 -5.77 -4.40 4.74
N VAL A 35 -6.89 -4.50 5.45
CA VAL A 35 -7.14 -5.58 6.43
C VAL A 35 -7.16 -6.95 5.76
N LYS A 36 -7.71 -7.06 4.55
CA LYS A 36 -7.73 -8.33 3.81
C LYS A 36 -6.31 -8.77 3.46
N LEU A 37 -5.49 -7.85 2.98
CA LEU A 37 -4.10 -8.13 2.63
C LEU A 37 -3.24 -8.44 3.87
N ASP A 38 -3.36 -7.64 4.93
CA ASP A 38 -2.66 -7.85 6.20
C ASP A 38 -2.95 -9.23 6.80
N LYS A 39 -4.22 -9.65 6.81
CA LYS A 39 -4.61 -11.00 7.24
C LYS A 39 -4.01 -12.11 6.37
N SER A 40 -3.89 -11.88 5.06
CA SER A 40 -3.27 -12.85 4.14
C SER A 40 -1.76 -12.92 4.36
N PHE A 41 -1.15 -11.85 4.87
CA PHE A 41 0.27 -11.79 5.26
C PHE A 41 0.55 -12.35 6.67
N ASP A 42 -0.41 -12.33 7.60
CA ASP A 42 -0.23 -12.79 8.98
C ASP A 42 -0.33 -14.32 9.15
N ARG A 43 0.74 -15.03 8.75
CA ARG A 43 0.92 -16.45 9.08
C ARG A 43 1.78 -16.63 10.33
N LYS A 44 1.14 -16.80 11.48
CA LYS A 44 1.78 -16.83 12.81
C LYS A 44 2.92 -17.85 12.97
N SER A 45 2.89 -18.97 12.27
CA SER A 45 3.91 -20.03 12.30
C SER A 45 5.12 -19.74 11.43
N VAL A 46 5.05 -18.72 10.57
CA VAL A 46 6.01 -18.50 9.48
C VAL A 46 6.79 -17.21 9.74
N ARG A 47 8.12 -17.33 9.80
CA ARG A 47 9.01 -16.22 10.11
C ARG A 47 10.29 -16.30 9.28
N TYR A 48 10.76 -15.14 8.83
CA TYR A 48 12.06 -14.98 8.22
C TYR A 48 13.17 -15.09 9.28
N GLU A 49 14.17 -15.93 9.01
CA GLU A 49 15.27 -16.22 9.95
C GLU A 49 16.44 -15.24 9.83
N GLY A 50 16.42 -14.31 8.87
CA GLY A 50 17.47 -13.31 8.70
C GLY A 50 17.32 -12.09 9.63
N GLU A 51 18.16 -11.08 9.36
CA GLU A 51 18.15 -9.81 10.10
C GLU A 51 17.27 -8.76 9.40
N GLY A 52 16.73 -7.83 10.17
CA GLY A 52 15.96 -6.71 9.63
C GLY A 52 14.80 -6.26 10.51
N ARG A 53 14.05 -5.27 10.00
CA ARG A 53 12.83 -4.74 10.65
C ARG A 53 11.63 -5.65 10.42
N PHE A 54 11.54 -6.28 9.25
CA PHE A 54 10.42 -7.12 8.84
C PHE A 54 10.82 -8.59 8.93
N LEU A 55 10.25 -9.32 9.89
CA LEU A 55 10.57 -10.72 10.15
C LEU A 55 9.37 -11.64 9.91
N ALA A 56 8.16 -11.10 9.86
CA ALA A 56 6.94 -11.81 9.49
C ALA A 56 6.06 -10.92 8.61
N GLY A 57 5.13 -11.53 7.87
CA GLY A 57 4.24 -10.76 6.98
C GLY A 57 3.40 -9.70 7.71
N ARG A 58 2.96 -9.98 8.95
CA ARG A 58 2.27 -9.01 9.81
C ARG A 58 3.09 -7.75 10.12
N ASP A 59 4.41 -7.81 10.02
CA ASP A 59 5.26 -6.66 10.31
C ASP A 59 5.12 -5.60 9.21
N ILE A 60 4.70 -5.99 8.00
CA ILE A 60 4.53 -5.09 6.85
C ILE A 60 3.52 -4.00 7.20
N PHE A 61 2.29 -4.34 7.59
CA PHE A 61 1.27 -3.34 7.96
C PHE A 61 1.30 -2.93 9.43
N ALA A 62 2.15 -3.53 10.27
CA ALA A 62 2.54 -2.90 11.53
C ALA A 62 3.36 -1.60 11.30
N SER A 63 3.95 -1.43 10.11
CA SER A 63 4.66 -0.21 9.70
C SER A 63 3.68 0.88 9.26
N GLN A 64 3.67 2.00 9.98
CA GLN A 64 2.86 3.17 9.60
C GLN A 64 3.20 3.68 8.19
N PRO A 65 4.47 3.79 7.76
CA PRO A 65 4.81 4.11 6.36
C PRO A 65 4.17 3.19 5.33
N ALA A 66 4.08 1.88 5.58
CA ALA A 66 3.44 0.92 4.69
C ALA A 66 1.93 1.15 4.61
N CYS A 67 1.27 1.34 5.75
CA CYS A 67 -0.16 1.68 5.80
C CYS A 67 -0.48 2.95 4.99
N VAL A 68 0.31 4.01 5.19
CA VAL A 68 0.13 5.28 4.46
C VAL A 68 0.41 5.08 2.96
N GLY A 69 1.49 4.39 2.61
CA GLY A 69 1.84 4.09 1.21
C GLY A 69 0.73 3.33 0.49
N PHE A 70 0.14 2.31 1.14
CA PHE A 70 -0.94 1.51 0.59
C PHE A 70 -2.22 2.31 0.36
N VAL A 71 -2.69 3.04 1.37
CA VAL A 71 -3.91 3.87 1.25
C VAL A 71 -3.70 4.98 0.20
N THR A 72 -2.49 5.56 0.13
CA THR A 72 -2.15 6.57 -0.88
C THR A 72 -2.13 5.97 -2.29
N ALA A 73 -1.61 4.75 -2.46
CA ALA A 73 -1.61 4.05 -3.74
C ALA A 73 -3.05 3.81 -4.23
N ILE A 74 -3.95 3.38 -3.35
CA ILE A 74 -5.39 3.24 -3.67
C ILE A 74 -5.98 4.60 -4.03
N ALA A 75 -5.74 5.64 -3.23
CA ALA A 75 -6.28 6.96 -3.49
C ALA A 75 -5.87 7.50 -4.87
N ILE A 76 -4.58 7.38 -5.23
CA ILE A 76 -4.09 7.78 -6.55
C ILE A 76 -4.70 6.92 -7.66
N LYS A 77 -4.81 5.60 -7.44
CA LYS A 77 -5.42 4.67 -8.39
C LYS A 77 -6.92 4.90 -8.58
N VAL A 78 -7.61 5.52 -7.63
CA VAL A 78 -9.07 5.76 -7.67
C VAL A 78 -9.41 7.17 -8.14
N PHE A 79 -8.79 8.19 -7.55
CA PHE A 79 -9.11 9.60 -7.78
C PHE A 79 -8.25 10.26 -8.87
N GLY A 80 -7.13 9.62 -9.23
CA GLY A 80 -6.12 10.19 -10.12
C GLY A 80 -4.97 10.82 -9.33
N ARG A 81 -3.99 11.35 -10.07
CA ARG A 81 -2.87 12.08 -9.46
C ARG A 81 -3.34 13.45 -8.97
N PRO A 82 -2.70 14.04 -7.95
CA PRO A 82 -2.95 15.43 -7.56
C PRO A 82 -2.91 16.35 -8.80
N GLY A 83 -3.92 17.20 -8.94
CA GLY A 83 -4.13 18.05 -10.13
C GLY A 83 -4.92 17.40 -11.27
N THR A 84 -5.37 16.16 -11.11
CA THR A 84 -6.35 15.50 -11.99
C THR A 84 -7.57 15.07 -11.19
N THR A 85 -8.73 14.98 -11.82
CA THR A 85 -9.96 14.50 -11.15
C THR A 85 -10.70 13.57 -12.09
N ARG A 86 -10.97 12.36 -11.61
CA ARG A 86 -11.81 11.39 -12.31
C ARG A 86 -13.27 11.61 -11.96
N GLY A 87 -14.16 11.34 -12.91
CA GLY A 87 -15.60 11.36 -12.65
C GLY A 87 -16.03 10.20 -11.75
N ASP A 88 -17.20 10.32 -11.13
CA ASP A 88 -17.70 9.34 -10.15
C ASP A 88 -17.77 7.91 -10.70
N GLU A 89 -18.17 7.73 -11.97
CA GLU A 89 -18.21 6.42 -12.62
C GLU A 89 -16.81 5.79 -12.73
N GLU A 90 -15.83 6.58 -13.14
CA GLU A 90 -14.44 6.13 -13.28
C GLU A 90 -13.81 5.82 -11.91
N GLN A 91 -14.12 6.60 -10.87
CA GLN A 91 -13.70 6.34 -9.50
C GLN A 91 -14.27 5.01 -8.99
N ASN A 92 -15.58 4.77 -9.17
CA ASN A 92 -16.23 3.53 -8.77
C ASN A 92 -15.67 2.31 -9.52
N LYS A 93 -15.45 2.44 -10.82
CA LYS A 93 -14.81 1.41 -11.64
C LYS A 93 -13.39 1.13 -11.14
N SER A 94 -12.60 2.16 -10.90
CA SER A 94 -11.22 2.05 -10.41
C SER A 94 -11.16 1.38 -9.03
N MET A 95 -12.04 1.76 -8.11
CA MET A 95 -12.14 1.12 -6.80
C MET A 95 -12.53 -0.36 -6.91
N SER A 96 -13.47 -0.69 -7.80
CA SER A 96 -13.87 -2.08 -8.03
C SER A 96 -12.71 -2.92 -8.58
N GLN A 97 -11.88 -2.35 -9.46
CA GLN A 97 -10.67 -2.99 -9.97
C GLN A 97 -9.64 -3.23 -8.86
N VAL A 98 -9.40 -2.25 -7.99
CA VAL A 98 -8.50 -2.41 -6.82
C VAL A 98 -8.97 -3.56 -5.94
N MET A 99 -10.25 -3.61 -5.59
CA MET A 99 -10.80 -4.69 -4.76
C MET A 99 -10.65 -6.06 -5.43
N LEU A 100 -10.86 -6.14 -6.74
CA LEU A 100 -10.69 -7.38 -7.50
C LEU A 100 -9.22 -7.84 -7.52
N VAL A 101 -8.27 -6.92 -7.70
CA VAL A 101 -6.84 -7.24 -7.64
C VAL A 101 -6.46 -7.79 -6.26
N ILE A 102 -6.86 -7.10 -5.19
CA ILE A 102 -6.60 -7.55 -3.81
C ILE A 102 -7.24 -8.91 -3.54
N GLU A 103 -8.48 -9.13 -3.98
CA GLU A 103 -9.16 -10.41 -3.79
C GLU A 103 -8.46 -11.56 -4.50
N LYS A 104 -8.08 -11.36 -5.77
CA LYS A 104 -7.32 -12.37 -6.53
C LYS A 104 -5.97 -12.62 -5.89
N PHE A 105 -5.24 -11.56 -5.55
CA PHE A 105 -3.92 -11.65 -4.95
C PHE A 105 -3.94 -12.42 -3.63
N CYS A 106 -4.88 -12.09 -2.73
CA CYS A 106 -5.06 -12.82 -1.47
C CYS A 106 -5.43 -14.29 -1.73
N SER A 107 -6.31 -14.56 -2.70
CA SER A 107 -6.67 -15.94 -3.04
C SER A 107 -5.50 -16.75 -3.61
N GLU A 108 -4.56 -16.14 -4.32
CA GLU A 108 -3.35 -16.83 -4.77
C GLU A 108 -2.37 -17.05 -3.62
N ILE A 109 -2.20 -16.04 -2.76
CA ILE A 109 -1.38 -16.16 -1.55
C ILE A 109 -1.85 -17.31 -0.66
N ASP A 110 -3.16 -17.45 -0.43
CA ASP A 110 -3.72 -18.48 0.43
C ASP A 110 -3.42 -19.91 -0.07
N LYS A 111 -3.06 -20.08 -1.35
CA LYS A 111 -2.65 -21.38 -1.92
C LYS A 111 -1.17 -21.69 -1.71
N ILE A 112 -0.36 -20.70 -1.37
CA ILE A 112 1.09 -20.87 -1.19
C ILE A 112 1.32 -21.66 0.11
N PRO A 113 2.10 -22.76 0.09
CA PRO A 113 2.45 -23.49 1.31
C PRO A 113 3.33 -22.65 2.26
N ASP A 114 3.22 -22.89 3.57
CA ASP A 114 4.02 -22.18 4.59
C ASP A 114 5.53 -22.20 4.30
N ALA A 115 6.04 -23.31 3.76
CA ALA A 115 7.46 -23.46 3.42
C ALA A 115 7.96 -22.51 2.31
N GLN A 116 7.06 -22.00 1.46
CA GLN A 116 7.38 -21.09 0.35
C GLN A 116 6.92 -19.65 0.62
N PHE A 117 6.21 -19.43 1.74
CA PHE A 117 5.53 -18.18 2.00
C PHE A 117 6.51 -17.02 2.33
N ILE A 118 7.61 -17.30 3.04
CA ILE A 118 8.64 -16.28 3.28
C ILE A 118 9.32 -15.86 1.97
N ASP A 119 9.65 -16.81 1.10
CA ASP A 119 10.25 -16.54 -0.20
C ASP A 119 9.32 -15.70 -1.06
N PHE A 120 8.02 -16.05 -1.05
CA PHE A 120 6.97 -15.26 -1.70
C PHE A 120 6.92 -13.82 -1.17
N LEU A 121 6.98 -13.60 0.14
CA LEU A 121 6.99 -12.25 0.70
C LEU A 121 8.29 -11.49 0.40
N SER A 122 9.37 -12.20 0.10
CA SER A 122 10.69 -11.65 -0.24
C SER A 122 11.18 -10.63 0.82
N LEU A 123 11.04 -10.98 2.11
CA LEU A 123 11.31 -10.06 3.23
C LEU A 123 12.78 -9.62 3.33
N GLU A 124 13.72 -10.44 2.85
CA GLU A 124 15.13 -10.05 2.71
C GLU A 124 15.26 -8.80 1.82
N ILE A 125 14.68 -8.86 0.61
CA ILE A 125 14.71 -7.74 -0.34
C ILE A 125 14.03 -6.51 0.24
N LEU A 126 12.89 -6.69 0.93
CA LEU A 126 12.21 -5.58 1.60
C LEU A 126 13.14 -4.92 2.62
N ASN A 127 13.78 -5.69 3.51
CA ASN A 127 14.68 -5.15 4.53
C ASN A 127 15.88 -4.42 3.93
N ASP A 128 16.44 -4.92 2.83
CA ASP A 128 17.60 -4.33 2.17
C ASP A 128 17.28 -3.07 1.36
N SER A 129 16.08 -3.02 0.77
CA SER A 129 15.65 -1.96 -0.15
C SER A 129 15.09 -0.74 0.59
N LEU A 130 14.85 -0.82 1.90
CA LEU A 130 14.38 0.32 2.68
C LEU A 130 15.36 1.51 2.56
N PRO A 131 14.85 2.73 2.33
CA PRO A 131 15.68 3.92 2.30
C PRO A 131 16.50 4.09 3.59
N LYS A 132 17.82 3.94 3.50
CA LYS A 132 18.75 4.20 4.61
C LYS A 132 18.96 5.72 4.73
N SER A 133 18.76 6.25 5.94
CA SER A 133 18.63 7.69 6.22
C SER A 133 19.82 8.59 5.85
N ARG A 134 19.53 9.85 5.45
CA ARG A 134 20.41 11.04 5.57
C ARG A 134 19.85 12.11 6.55
N GLY A 135 19.07 11.71 7.55
CA GLY A 135 18.43 12.56 8.58
C GLY A 135 17.03 12.08 9.01
N THR A 136 16.63 12.34 10.26
CA THR A 136 15.44 11.76 10.91
C THR A 136 14.09 12.17 10.32
N SER A 137 13.96 13.38 9.78
CA SER A 137 12.71 13.88 9.17
C SER A 137 12.48 13.38 7.74
N SER A 138 13.54 13.02 7.00
CA SER A 138 13.41 12.53 5.62
C SER A 138 13.03 11.06 5.55
N ILE A 139 13.38 10.25 6.55
CA ILE A 139 13.15 8.78 6.55
C ILE A 139 11.67 8.48 6.38
N GLY A 140 10.81 9.12 7.18
CA GLY A 140 9.37 8.87 7.13
C GLY A 140 8.75 9.23 5.78
N ASN A 141 9.25 10.28 5.10
CA ASN A 141 8.82 10.64 3.76
C ASN A 141 9.31 9.62 2.71
N SER A 142 10.59 9.27 2.76
CA SER A 142 11.19 8.30 1.82
C SER A 142 10.57 6.92 1.96
N GLU A 143 10.31 6.43 3.18
CA GLU A 143 9.64 5.14 3.38
C GLU A 143 8.18 5.16 2.91
N ARG A 144 7.45 6.26 3.13
CA ARG A 144 6.08 6.40 2.60
C ARG A 144 6.07 6.35 1.08
N GLU A 145 7.03 7.00 0.43
CA GLU A 145 7.17 7.00 -1.02
C GLU A 145 7.59 5.61 -1.54
N TYR A 146 8.52 4.95 -0.86
CA TYR A 146 8.94 3.58 -1.15
C TYR A 146 7.73 2.63 -1.16
N PHE A 147 6.95 2.60 -0.07
CA PHE A 147 5.78 1.73 0.01
C PHE A 147 4.69 2.14 -0.98
N LEU A 148 4.51 3.43 -1.26
CA LEU A 148 3.60 3.90 -2.31
C LEU A 148 3.97 3.28 -3.67
N LYS A 149 5.25 3.29 -4.06
CA LYS A 149 5.71 2.68 -5.33
C LYS A 149 5.53 1.17 -5.35
N ALA A 150 5.85 0.51 -4.24
CA ALA A 150 5.67 -0.93 -4.12
C ALA A 150 4.20 -1.34 -4.32
N PHE A 151 3.26 -0.66 -3.67
CA PHE A 151 1.84 -0.99 -3.80
C PHE A 151 1.22 -0.52 -5.13
N GLN A 152 1.74 0.54 -5.75
CA GLN A 152 1.37 0.88 -7.13
C GLN A 152 1.71 -0.28 -8.08
N THR A 153 2.91 -0.84 -7.96
CA THR A 153 3.36 -2.00 -8.73
C THR A 153 2.47 -3.21 -8.45
N LEU A 154 2.11 -3.47 -7.20
CA LEU A 154 1.14 -4.51 -6.85
C LEU A 154 -0.21 -4.32 -7.55
N PHE A 155 -0.74 -3.10 -7.63
CA PHE A 155 -2.02 -2.84 -8.29
C PHE A 155 -1.96 -2.87 -9.82
N ASP A 156 -0.79 -2.64 -10.40
CA ASP A 156 -0.57 -2.66 -11.83
C ASP A 156 -0.31 -4.09 -12.33
N ASP A 157 0.50 -4.87 -11.59
CA ASP A 157 1.02 -6.17 -12.03
C ASP A 157 0.48 -7.37 -11.27
N GLY A 158 -0.25 -7.17 -10.15
CA GLY A 158 -0.55 -8.17 -9.11
C GLY A 158 -1.19 -9.51 -9.54
N SER A 159 -1.67 -9.65 -10.78
CA SER A 159 -2.11 -10.93 -11.32
C SER A 159 -1.01 -11.81 -11.91
N HIS A 160 0.23 -11.31 -12.01
CA HIS A 160 1.38 -12.00 -12.64
C HIS A 160 2.63 -12.02 -11.74
N ILE A 161 2.46 -11.78 -10.43
CA ILE A 161 3.57 -11.65 -9.49
C ILE A 161 3.82 -13.00 -8.80
N ASP A 162 4.97 -13.61 -9.10
CA ASP A 162 5.40 -14.88 -8.47
C ASP A 162 5.86 -14.70 -7.01
N ASN A 163 6.35 -13.51 -6.64
CA ASN A 163 6.76 -13.11 -5.29
C ASN A 163 6.78 -11.57 -5.19
N LEU A 164 6.87 -10.97 -4.00
CA LEU A 164 6.80 -9.52 -3.82
C LEU A 164 8.08 -8.76 -4.19
N GLU A 165 9.13 -9.42 -4.68
CA GLU A 165 10.38 -8.77 -5.10
C GLU A 165 10.19 -7.61 -6.10
N PRO A 166 9.36 -7.73 -7.17
CA PRO A 166 9.12 -6.63 -8.09
C PRO A 166 8.50 -5.40 -7.40
N CYS A 167 7.64 -5.62 -6.40
CA CYS A 167 7.09 -4.53 -5.60
C CYS A 167 8.18 -3.85 -4.79
N TRP A 168 9.08 -4.61 -4.15
CA TRP A 168 10.14 -4.07 -3.31
C TRP A 168 11.25 -3.34 -4.08
N ARG A 169 11.41 -3.65 -5.37
CA ARG A 169 12.39 -3.01 -6.27
C ARG A 169 11.82 -1.86 -7.10
N ALA A 170 10.58 -1.46 -6.88
CA ALA A 170 9.91 -0.44 -7.69
C ALA A 170 10.31 1.02 -7.36
N TYR A 171 11.08 1.24 -6.29
CA TYR A 171 11.52 2.55 -5.81
C TYR A 171 12.98 2.84 -6.17
#